data_AF-A0AAV0E999-F1
#
_entry.id   AF-A0AAV0E999-F1
#
_cell.length_a   1.000
_cell.length_b   1.000
_cell.length_c   1.000
_cell.angle_alpha   90.00
_cell.angle_beta   90.00
_cell.angle_gamma   90.00
#
_symmetry.space_group_name_H-M   'P 1'
#
loop_
_entity.id
_entity.type
_entity.pdbx_description
1 polymer ?
#
loop_
_entity_poly.entity_id
_entity_poly.type
_entity_poly.pdbx_seq_one_letter_code
_entity_poly.pdbx_strand_id
1 'polypeptide(L)'
;MQKMIIDLIGNVNTKKYLDAYESLVGGKLMYQMLNKKTPEVYVLGRRIAMSANKARRVIYQIRGRSYEETLIILELMPYRASYQILKLVYSAASNASYTMAANKANLVISKAEVNEGTAR
;
A
#
# COMPACT_ATOMS: atom_id res chain seq x y z
N MET A 1 7.42 -3.83 21.77
CA MET A 1 7.66 -2.91 20.63
C MET A 1 6.89 -3.33 19.37
N GLN A 2 5.83 -2.62 18.95
CA GLN A 2 5.03 -3.03 17.78
C GLN A 2 5.74 -2.78 16.45
N LYS A 3 5.42 -3.64 15.47
CA LYS A 3 5.81 -3.51 14.06
C LYS A 3 4.56 -3.32 13.22
N MET A 4 4.55 -2.32 12.34
CA MET A 4 3.47 -2.06 11.40
C MET A 4 4.01 -2.13 9.97
N ILE A 5 3.33 -2.89 9.11
CA ILE A 5 3.68 -3.04 7.70
C ILE A 5 2.54 -2.46 6.87
N ILE A 6 2.87 -1.61 5.89
CA ILE A 6 1.91 -1.09 4.90
C ILE A 6 2.51 -1.31 3.52
N ASP A 7 1.77 -2.00 2.66
CA ASP A 7 2.15 -2.31 1.29
C ASP A 7 1.27 -1.49 0.34
N LEU A 8 1.93 -0.72 -0.51
CA LEU A 8 1.31 0.01 -1.60
C LEU A 8 1.66 -0.66 -2.93
N ILE A 9 0.65 -0.82 -3.77
CA ILE A 9 0.81 -1.30 -5.14
C ILE A 9 0.38 -0.19 -6.08
N GLY A 10 1.15 0.01 -7.14
CA GLY A 10 0.76 0.87 -8.25
C GLY A 10 -0.29 0.18 -9.09
N ASN A 11 -1.47 0.77 -9.19
CA ASN A 11 -2.52 0.34 -10.11
C ASN A 11 -2.05 0.68 -11.54
N VAL A 12 -1.35 -0.26 -12.15
CA VAL A 12 -1.13 -0.23 -13.60
C VAL A 12 -2.49 -0.54 -14.20
N ASN A 13 -3.07 0.40 -14.94
CA ASN A 13 -4.34 0.21 -15.62
C ASN A 13 -4.15 -0.85 -16.72
N THR A 14 -4.16 -2.12 -16.31
CA THR A 14 -3.69 -3.28 -17.09
C THR A 14 -4.53 -3.45 -18.34
N LYS A 15 -5.82 -3.12 -18.30
CA LYS A 15 -6.76 -3.29 -19.42
C LYS A 15 -6.30 -2.55 -20.69
N LYS A 16 -5.90 -1.28 -20.57
CA LYS A 16 -5.45 -0.44 -21.70
C LYS A 16 -4.15 -0.97 -22.34
N TYR A 17 -3.27 -1.59 -21.55
CA TYR A 17 -2.04 -2.20 -22.04
C TYR A 17 -2.32 -3.58 -22.66
N LEU A 18 -3.22 -4.37 -22.08
CA LEU A 18 -3.57 -5.70 -22.59
C LEU A 18 -4.21 -5.61 -23.99
N ASP A 19 -5.15 -4.69 -24.19
CA ASP A 19 -5.83 -4.49 -25.48
C ASP A 19 -4.85 -4.04 -26.59
N ALA A 20 -3.83 -3.25 -26.25
CA ALA A 20 -2.83 -2.77 -27.21
C ALA A 20 -1.78 -3.84 -27.56
N TYR A 21 -1.47 -4.76 -26.64
CA TYR A 21 -0.43 -5.78 -26.82
C TYR A 21 -0.94 -7.11 -27.40
N GLU A 22 -2.22 -7.46 -27.22
CA GLU A 22 -2.86 -8.64 -27.86
C GLU A 22 -2.76 -8.61 -29.39
N SER A 23 -2.71 -7.42 -30.00
CA SER A 23 -2.60 -7.23 -31.45
C SER A 23 -1.18 -7.43 -32.01
N LEU A 24 -0.12 -7.39 -31.17
CA LEU A 24 1.26 -7.23 -31.63
C LEU A 24 2.15 -8.47 -31.49
N VAL A 25 1.97 -9.34 -30.48
CA VAL A 25 3.11 -10.20 -30.03
C VAL A 25 2.82 -11.71 -29.96
N GLY A 26 1.60 -12.20 -30.19
CA GLY A 26 1.34 -13.65 -30.29
C GLY A 26 1.73 -14.45 -29.03
N GLY A 27 0.83 -14.51 -28.05
CA GLY A 27 0.67 -15.59 -27.05
C GLY A 27 1.79 -15.92 -26.03
N LYS A 28 3.05 -16.14 -26.46
CA LYS A 28 4.09 -16.76 -25.61
C LYS A 28 4.86 -15.77 -24.74
N LEU A 29 5.21 -14.61 -25.30
CA LEU A 29 5.75 -13.47 -24.54
C LEU A 29 4.70 -12.88 -23.59
N MET A 30 3.41 -13.00 -23.94
CA MET A 30 2.27 -12.55 -23.13
C MET A 30 2.23 -13.26 -21.78
N TYR A 31 2.35 -14.59 -21.74
CA TYR A 31 2.38 -15.35 -20.48
C TYR A 31 3.58 -14.96 -19.58
N GLN A 32 4.74 -14.69 -20.18
CA GLN A 32 5.94 -14.28 -19.44
C GLN A 32 5.82 -12.84 -18.89
N MET A 33 5.12 -11.94 -19.60
CA MET A 33 4.82 -10.59 -19.14
C MET A 33 3.67 -10.54 -18.13
N LEU A 34 2.65 -11.39 -18.27
CA LEU A 34 1.55 -11.55 -17.31
C LEU A 34 2.03 -12.09 -15.96
N ASN A 35 3.10 -12.90 -15.96
CA ASN A 35 3.74 -13.42 -14.75
C ASN A 35 4.67 -12.41 -14.05
N LYS A 36 4.83 -11.18 -14.56
CA LYS A 36 5.60 -10.16 -13.86
C LYS A 36 4.79 -9.68 -12.65
N LYS A 37 5.32 -9.97 -11.45
CA LYS A 37 4.76 -9.49 -10.19
C LYS A 37 4.61 -7.96 -10.28
N THR A 38 3.41 -7.45 -9.97
CA THR A 38 3.16 -6.01 -9.91
C THR A 38 4.21 -5.37 -9.01
N PRO A 39 4.79 -4.22 -9.38
CA PRO A 39 5.73 -3.55 -8.49
C PRO A 39 5.00 -3.17 -7.20
N GLU A 40 5.53 -3.64 -6.07
CA GLU A 40 4.99 -3.43 -4.72
C GLU A 40 6.06 -2.72 -3.89
N VAL A 41 5.65 -1.73 -3.11
CA VAL A 41 6.51 -1.08 -2.12
C VAL A 41 5.90 -1.28 -0.75
N TYR A 42 6.72 -1.74 0.19
CA TYR A 42 6.32 -1.88 1.57
C TYR A 42 7.07 -0.90 2.46
N VAL A 43 6.42 -0.47 3.54
CA VAL A 43 7.02 0.34 4.59
C VAL A 43 6.80 -0.32 5.95
N LEU A 44 7.86 -0.31 6.76
CA LEU A 44 7.88 -0.89 8.09
C LEU A 44 8.04 0.20 9.16
N GLY A 45 6.96 0.48 9.89
CA GLY A 45 6.99 1.28 11.12
C GLY A 45 7.45 0.44 12.31
N ARG A 46 8.54 0.82 12.98
CA ARG A 46 9.03 0.17 14.20
C ARG A 46 8.84 1.07 15.42
N ARG A 47 8.69 0.46 16.61
CA ARG A 47 8.64 1.15 17.91
C ARG A 47 7.50 2.16 18.03
N ILE A 48 6.35 1.86 17.45
CA ILE A 48 5.16 2.69 17.59
C ILE A 48 4.64 2.55 19.04
N ALA A 49 4.63 3.66 19.78
CA ALA A 49 4.21 3.73 21.18
C ALA A 49 2.67 3.75 21.31
N MET A 50 2.02 2.65 20.92
CA MET A 50 0.58 2.45 21.12
C MET A 50 0.28 0.98 21.44
N SER A 51 -1.00 0.59 21.46
CA SER A 51 -1.40 -0.82 21.54
C SER A 51 -1.66 -1.36 20.15
N ALA A 52 -1.29 -2.62 19.90
CA ALA A 52 -1.53 -3.29 18.62
C ALA A 52 -3.01 -3.25 18.24
N ASN A 53 -3.91 -3.46 19.21
CA ASN A 53 -5.36 -3.44 18.97
C ASN A 53 -5.86 -2.05 18.56
N LYS A 54 -5.29 -0.97 19.11
CA LYS A 54 -5.65 0.40 18.71
C LYS A 54 -5.20 0.69 17.28
N ALA A 55 -4.03 0.20 16.89
CA ALA A 55 -3.55 0.35 15.51
C ALA A 55 -4.37 -0.50 14.52
N ARG A 56 -4.65 -1.77 14.86
CA ARG A 56 -5.45 -2.69 14.02
C ARG A 56 -6.81 -2.09 13.65
N ARG A 57 -7.50 -1.42 14.60
CA ARG A 57 -8.79 -0.75 14.34
C ARG A 57 -8.73 0.22 13.16
N VAL A 58 -7.65 1.00 13.05
CA VAL A 58 -7.48 1.96 11.96
C VAL A 58 -7.08 1.24 10.68
N ILE A 59 -6.17 0.27 10.77
CA ILE A 59 -5.58 -0.37 9.59
C ILE A 59 -6.60 -1.23 8.83
N TYR A 60 -7.54 -1.85 9.54
CA TYR A 60 -8.63 -2.57 8.89
C TYR A 60 -9.52 -1.69 8.01
N GLN A 61 -9.59 -0.39 8.28
CA GLN A 61 -10.44 0.54 7.52
C GLN A 61 -9.80 1.01 6.22
N ILE A 62 -8.46 1.05 6.16
CA ILE A 62 -7.71 1.58 5.02
C ILE A 62 -7.22 0.49 4.06
N ARG A 63 -7.31 -0.79 4.45
CA ARG A 63 -6.89 -1.92 3.61
C ARG A 63 -7.80 -2.00 2.36
N GLY A 64 -7.18 -2.10 1.19
CA GLY A 64 -7.88 -2.18 -0.10
C GLY A 64 -8.40 -0.84 -0.62
N ARG A 65 -8.11 0.27 0.07
CA ARG A 65 -8.51 1.62 -0.36
C ARG A 65 -7.43 2.27 -1.22
N SER A 66 -7.85 3.20 -2.06
CA SER A 66 -6.92 4.09 -2.76
C SER A 66 -6.14 4.95 -1.76
N TYR A 67 -5.00 5.47 -2.20
CA TYR A 67 -4.18 6.37 -1.40
C TYR A 67 -4.98 7.62 -0.99
N GLU A 68 -5.74 8.21 -1.91
CA GLU A 68 -6.55 9.42 -1.64
C GLU A 68 -7.66 9.15 -0.63
N GLU A 69 -8.44 8.07 -0.81
CA GLU A 69 -9.45 7.65 0.18
C GLU A 69 -8.83 7.38 1.54
N THR A 70 -7.64 6.78 1.57
CA THR A 70 -6.93 6.52 2.82
C THR A 70 -6.59 7.80 3.57
N LEU A 71 -6.12 8.84 2.88
CA LEU A 71 -5.81 10.12 3.52
C LEU A 71 -7.07 10.70 4.17
N ILE A 72 -8.18 10.71 3.45
CA ILE A 72 -9.47 11.21 3.95
C ILE A 72 -9.91 10.43 5.19
N ILE A 73 -9.89 9.09 5.13
CA ILE A 73 -10.27 8.22 6.24
C ILE A 73 -9.39 8.49 7.47
N LEU A 74 -8.08 8.61 7.29
CA LEU A 74 -7.13 8.81 8.39
C LEU A 74 -7.22 10.20 9.01
N GLU A 75 -7.48 11.24 8.22
CA GLU A 75 -7.64 12.62 8.69
C GLU A 75 -8.94 12.82 9.49
N LEU A 76 -10.02 12.12 9.11
CA LEU A 76 -11.31 12.24 9.76
C LEU A 76 -11.50 11.32 10.98
N MET A 77 -10.60 10.35 11.19
CA MET A 77 -10.72 9.41 12.30
C MET A 77 -10.35 10.03 13.66
N PRO A 78 -11.16 9.83 14.72
CA PRO A 78 -10.89 10.38 16.05
C PRO A 78 -9.85 9.57 16.85
N TYR A 79 -9.01 8.77 16.19
CA TYR A 79 -8.03 7.91 16.85
C TYR A 79 -6.63 8.51 16.77
N ARG A 80 -5.91 8.59 17.90
CA ARG A 80 -4.49 8.98 17.93
C ARG A 80 -3.60 8.07 17.06
N ALA A 81 -4.02 6.82 16.85
CA ALA A 81 -3.32 5.88 15.97
C ALA A 81 -3.31 6.34 14.51
N SER A 82 -4.35 7.03 14.05
CA SER A 82 -4.50 7.50 12.68
C SER A 82 -3.36 8.42 12.28
N TYR A 83 -2.96 9.35 13.16
CA TYR A 83 -1.85 10.26 12.88
C TYR A 83 -0.51 9.54 12.64
N GLN A 84 -0.22 8.49 13.41
CA GLN A 84 1.02 7.73 13.24
C GLN A 84 0.98 6.87 11.96
N ILE A 85 -0.19 6.30 11.65
CA ILE A 85 -0.40 5.52 10.43
C ILE A 85 -0.31 6.41 9.20
N LEU A 86 -0.88 7.62 9.26
CA LEU A 86 -0.83 8.62 8.20
C LEU A 86 0.61 8.96 7.80
N LYS A 87 1.52 9.14 8.78
CA LYS A 87 2.95 9.34 8.50
C LYS A 87 3.60 8.17 7.75
N LEU A 88 3.23 6.94 8.09
CA LEU A 88 3.73 5.75 7.41
C LEU A 88 3.18 5.65 5.99
N VAL A 89 1.90 5.98 5.79
CA VAL A 89 1.27 6.04 4.46
C VAL A 89 1.95 7.09 3.57
N TYR A 90 2.24 8.29 4.10
CA TYR A 90 3.01 9.31 3.38
C TYR A 90 4.41 8.82 2.97
N SER A 91 5.12 8.16 3.89
CA SER A 91 6.43 7.58 3.60
C SER A 91 6.35 6.49 2.53
N ALA A 92 5.33 5.63 2.60
CA ALA A 92 5.11 4.57 1.63
C ALA A 92 4.83 5.14 0.23
N ALA A 93 3.99 6.16 0.13
CA ALA A 93 3.70 6.80 -1.15
C ALA A 93 4.92 7.52 -1.72
N SER A 94 5.73 8.17 -0.88
CA SER A 94 6.99 8.76 -1.32
C SER A 94 7.96 7.71 -1.87
N ASN A 95 8.10 6.57 -1.19
CA ASN A 95 8.93 5.47 -1.64
C ASN A 95 8.39 4.86 -2.94
N ALA A 96 7.08 4.70 -3.07
CA ALA A 96 6.45 4.20 -4.30
C ALA A 96 6.68 5.16 -5.48
N SER A 97 6.52 6.48 -5.28
CA SER A 97 6.80 7.46 -6.31
C SER A 97 8.27 7.47 -6.72
N TYR A 98 9.20 7.28 -5.79
CA TYR A 98 10.63 7.27 -6.07
C TYR A 98 11.09 5.97 -6.75
N THR A 99 10.75 4.81 -6.17
CA THR A 99 11.25 3.50 -6.62
C THR A 99 10.49 2.95 -7.83
N MET A 100 9.19 3.23 -7.93
CA MET A 100 8.34 2.66 -8.99
C MET A 100 7.92 3.69 -10.04
N ALA A 101 8.38 4.95 -9.92
CA ALA A 101 7.90 6.08 -10.72
C ALA A 101 6.36 6.18 -10.73
N ALA A 102 5.70 5.72 -9.66
CA ALA A 102 4.26 5.60 -9.59
C ALA A 102 3.61 6.94 -9.23
N ASN A 103 2.53 7.29 -9.94
CA ASN A 103 1.67 8.41 -9.55
C ASN A 103 0.89 8.03 -8.29
N LYS A 104 0.89 8.92 -7.29
CA LYS A 104 0.18 8.73 -6.00
C LYS A 104 -1.31 8.48 -6.18
N ALA A 105 -1.94 9.09 -7.18
CA ALA A 105 -3.36 8.89 -7.50
C ALA A 105 -3.70 7.44 -7.89
N ASN A 106 -2.71 6.69 -8.38
CA ASN A 106 -2.87 5.29 -8.79
C ASN A 106 -2.42 4.31 -7.70
N LEU A 107 -2.02 4.77 -6.51
CA LEU A 107 -1.57 3.88 -5.43
C LEU A 107 -2.76 3.32 -4.65
N VAL A 108 -2.68 2.04 -4.31
CA VAL A 108 -3.68 1.33 -3.50
C VAL A 108 -2.96 0.62 -2.36
N ILE A 109 -3.55 0.64 -1.16
CA ILE A 109 -3.07 -0.18 -0.03
C ILE A 109 -3.51 -1.62 -0.26
N SER A 110 -2.61 -2.47 -0.72
CA SER A 110 -2.90 -3.89 -0.95
C SER A 110 -2.96 -4.66 0.36
N LYS A 111 -2.05 -4.36 1.27
CA LYS A 111 -1.87 -5.07 2.53
C LYS A 111 -1.44 -4.09 3.61
N ALA A 112 -1.98 -4.29 4.81
CA ALA A 112 -1.55 -3.52 5.96
C ALA A 112 -1.74 -4.33 7.24
N GLU A 113 -0.68 -4.50 8.04
CA GLU A 113 -0.61 -5.42 9.17
C GLU A 113 0.04 -4.78 10.39
N VAL A 114 -0.41 -5.20 11.58
CA VAL A 114 0.22 -4.86 12.86
C VAL A 114 0.52 -6.11 13.65
N ASN A 115 1.81 -6.23 13.96
CA ASN A 115 2.34 -7.28 14.81
C ASN A 115 2.54 -6.72 16.22
N GLU A 116 2.14 -7.55 17.18
CA GLU A 116 2.42 -7.27 18.58
C GLU A 116 3.92 -7.29 18.82
N GLY A 117 4.32 -6.37 19.67
CA GLY A 117 5.68 -6.30 20.12
C GLY A 117 5.85 -7.00 21.43
N THR A 118 6.99 -7.65 21.63
CA THR A 118 7.42 -8.08 22.96
C THR A 118 7.31 -6.89 23.92
N ALA A 119 6.43 -7.01 24.91
CA ALA A 119 6.44 -6.15 26.08
C ALA A 119 7.75 -6.51 26.80
N ARG A 120 8.63 -5.52 26.95
CA ARG A 120 9.75 -5.62 27.89
C ARG A 120 9.28 -5.02 29.19
#